data_AF-A0AAW2XGX4-F1
#
_entry.id   AF-A0AAW2XGX4-F1
#
_cell.length_a   1.000
_cell.length_b   1.000
_cell.length_c   1.000
_cell.angle_alpha   90.00
_cell.angle_beta   90.00
_cell.angle_gamma   90.00
#
_symmetry.space_group_name_H-M   'P 1'
#
loop_
_entity.id
_entity.type
_entity.pdbx_description
1 polymer ?
#
loop_
_entity_poly.entity_id
_entity_poly.type
_entity_poly.pdbx_seq_one_letter_code
_entity_poly.pdbx_strand_id
1 'polypeptide(L)'
;MEVWQLLSLGISPDRDSVESATKKSTISSGGRAQDRKEFFRRFVDSEILRANLTDWFENISECNASPAFDVPFELIDLQKFDYALEGVQFQQLIRMPNAIHASTSSDVEATAYLALEDFLHTSAHSLWEAFWGHENDVMPFYVSSLYDGNLKFYEAEKAIAKGKVRGLCASAIMLKNQRHPQGKWDDIVELALLRPDVGSLASVEDDPIPPFSIIGEALFFALRVLLARSISRSHIPLSLNSVYVLLVDSQNGSVVKVEGDLNKLEFDLNNVYESAASWFKNHSQIAISPVDRIWNKLGNANWGDIGALQVLYATFHSITQYAGMPKNTIEDLAADHSSRLQTRRIERQLGDMRINGNGLFRFQHHTASPEIVEVQDESIKVDSEKLVKLEVGHVLLIEDSSWQKGYQIDEVLNDGEIPFYLASSVDDPEQASFLYIGSHPSQLEPAWKI
;
A
#
# COMPACT_ATOMS: atom_id res chain seq x y z
N MET A 1 49.28 75.21 -3.67
CA MET A 1 48.35 75.64 -2.61
C MET A 1 48.35 74.55 -1.54
N GLU A 2 48.45 74.99 -0.29
CA GLU A 2 48.83 74.32 0.97
C GLU A 2 48.16 72.95 1.24
N VAL A 3 48.87 71.89 1.66
CA VAL A 3 49.45 71.53 3.00
C VAL A 3 48.41 71.03 4.02
N TRP A 4 48.41 69.69 4.21
CA TRP A 4 48.44 68.87 5.45
C TRP A 4 47.72 69.26 6.77
N GLN A 5 47.20 68.18 7.42
CA GLN A 5 47.30 67.86 8.88
C GLN A 5 46.46 68.69 9.88
N LEU A 6 46.01 68.26 11.08
CA LEU A 6 46.15 67.10 11.98
C LEU A 6 45.04 67.22 13.08
N LEU A 7 44.71 66.08 13.71
CA LEU A 7 44.43 65.81 15.15
C LEU A 7 43.97 66.97 16.07
N SER A 8 43.04 66.81 17.02
CA SER A 8 43.16 65.95 18.22
C SER A 8 42.01 66.22 19.23
N LEU A 9 41.69 65.20 20.04
CA LEU A 9 41.41 65.17 21.51
C LEU A 9 40.63 66.36 22.13
N GLY A 10 39.60 66.21 22.96
CA GLY A 10 39.13 65.11 23.81
C GLY A 10 38.17 65.71 24.87
N ILE A 11 37.96 64.94 25.95
CA ILE A 11 37.35 65.32 27.25
C ILE A 11 35.92 64.79 27.47
N SER A 12 35.89 63.66 28.18
CA SER A 12 34.84 63.15 29.08
C SER A 12 34.58 64.14 30.23
N PRO A 13 33.38 64.15 30.83
CA PRO A 13 33.30 63.51 32.16
C PRO A 13 32.05 62.65 32.38
N ASP A 14 32.28 61.53 33.06
CA ASP A 14 31.31 60.72 33.82
C ASP A 14 30.58 61.54 34.90
N ARG A 15 29.29 61.24 35.12
CA ARG A 15 28.78 60.65 36.38
C ARG A 15 27.26 60.40 36.37
N ASP A 16 26.94 59.13 36.60
CA ASP A 16 25.86 58.55 37.41
C ASP A 16 24.39 58.93 37.15
N SER A 17 23.56 57.96 36.71
CA SER A 17 22.68 57.20 37.63
C SER A 17 21.61 56.34 36.92
N VAL A 18 21.55 55.07 37.37
CA VAL A 18 20.39 54.17 37.54
C VAL A 18 19.86 53.36 36.32
N GLU A 19 20.29 52.11 36.34
CA GLU A 19 19.55 50.85 36.08
C GLU A 19 18.18 50.92 35.38
N SER A 20 18.16 50.36 34.17
CA SER A 20 17.07 49.46 33.78
C SER A 20 17.67 48.25 33.07
N ALA A 21 17.83 47.17 33.83
CA ALA A 21 18.27 45.88 33.35
C ALA A 21 17.19 45.27 32.44
N THR A 22 17.19 45.62 31.15
CA THR A 22 16.52 44.81 30.14
C THR A 22 17.46 43.69 29.74
N LYS A 23 17.25 42.52 30.35
CA LYS A 23 17.86 41.23 29.97
C LYS A 23 17.84 41.09 28.45
N LYS A 24 19.01 41.21 27.81
CA LYS A 24 19.24 40.66 26.47
C LYS A 24 19.17 39.14 26.60
N SER A 25 17.98 38.56 26.39
CA SER A 25 17.82 37.13 26.12
C SER A 25 18.33 36.83 24.72
N THR A 26 19.65 36.82 24.56
CA THR A 26 20.29 36.27 23.36
C THR A 26 20.29 34.74 23.51
N ILE A 27 19.12 34.12 23.37
CA ILE A 27 19.04 32.67 23.16
C ILE A 27 19.60 32.43 21.77
N SER A 28 20.84 31.93 21.71
CA SER A 28 21.52 31.53 20.49
C SER A 28 20.74 30.38 19.83
N SER A 29 19.89 30.71 18.86
CA SER A 29 19.24 29.73 17.98
C SER A 29 20.26 28.89 17.20
N GLY A 30 21.50 29.39 17.04
CA GLY A 30 22.61 28.69 16.42
C GLY A 30 23.08 27.46 17.20
N GLY A 31 23.08 27.50 18.53
CA GLY A 31 23.51 26.37 19.38
C GLY A 31 22.56 25.17 19.22
N ARG A 32 21.25 25.40 19.39
CA ARG A 32 20.23 24.35 19.31
C ARG A 32 20.18 23.65 17.95
N ALA A 33 20.37 24.39 16.86
CA ALA A 33 20.42 23.81 15.51
C ALA A 33 21.69 22.98 15.28
N GLN A 34 22.79 23.33 15.94
CA GLN A 34 24.04 22.57 15.90
C GLN A 34 23.94 21.30 16.75
N ASP A 35 23.33 21.38 17.93
CA ASP A 35 23.08 20.23 18.81
C ASP A 35 22.16 19.21 18.13
N ARG A 36 21.10 19.65 17.44
CA ARG A 36 20.24 18.79 16.59
C ARG A 36 21.04 18.02 15.54
N LYS A 37 21.94 18.71 14.84
CA LYS A 37 22.79 18.10 13.81
C LYS A 37 23.75 17.07 14.39
N GLU A 38 24.34 17.37 15.54
CA GLU A 38 25.26 16.46 16.21
C GLU A 38 24.53 15.25 16.80
N PHE A 39 23.35 15.46 17.40
CA PHE A 39 22.47 14.39 17.85
C PHE A 39 22.13 13.43 16.71
N PHE A 40 21.68 13.94 15.56
CA PHE A 40 21.38 13.13 14.37
C PHE A 40 22.58 12.33 13.84
N ARG A 41 23.81 12.86 13.98
CA ARG A 41 25.05 12.17 13.60
C ARG A 41 25.42 11.05 14.57
N ARG A 42 25.10 11.19 15.86
CA ARG A 42 25.38 10.18 16.90
C ARG A 42 24.30 9.10 17.00
N PHE A 43 23.08 9.42 16.63
CA PHE A 43 21.93 8.53 16.69
C PHE A 43 21.88 7.60 15.46
N VAL A 44 22.73 6.57 15.41
CA VAL A 44 22.94 5.72 14.22
C VAL A 44 22.62 4.24 14.41
N ASP A 45 22.36 3.81 15.64
CA ASP A 45 22.21 2.40 16.00
C ASP A 45 20.81 2.10 16.52
N SER A 46 20.04 1.29 15.79
CA SER A 46 18.68 0.88 16.15
C SER A 46 18.64 -0.06 17.35
N GLU A 47 19.68 -0.89 17.53
CA GLU A 47 19.77 -1.89 18.59
C GLU A 47 19.93 -1.21 19.96
N ILE A 48 20.73 -0.14 20.03
CA ILE A 48 20.89 0.64 21.26
C ILE A 48 19.59 1.35 21.63
N LEU A 49 18.87 1.95 20.66
CA LEU A 49 17.56 2.53 20.93
C LEU A 49 16.61 1.46 21.47
N ARG A 50 16.55 0.30 20.81
CA ARG A 50 15.67 -0.80 21.22
C ARG A 50 15.93 -1.22 22.66
N ALA A 51 17.19 -1.38 23.06
CA ALA A 51 17.54 -1.71 24.44
C ALA A 51 17.03 -0.68 25.47
N ASN A 52 16.97 0.61 25.11
CA ASN A 52 16.43 1.67 25.98
C ASN A 52 14.87 1.70 26.02
N LEU A 53 14.23 1.02 25.07
CA LEU A 53 12.77 0.90 24.96
C LEU A 53 12.25 -0.44 25.49
N THR A 54 13.10 -1.45 25.70
CA THR A 54 12.70 -2.80 26.15
C THR A 54 11.80 -2.77 27.39
N ASP A 55 12.24 -2.16 28.49
CA ASP A 55 11.44 -2.08 29.72
C ASP A 55 10.09 -1.40 29.48
N TRP A 56 10.03 -0.44 28.56
CA TRP A 56 8.78 0.26 28.25
C TRP A 56 7.82 -0.62 27.45
N PHE A 57 8.32 -1.39 26.49
CA PHE A 57 7.51 -2.37 25.77
C PHE A 57 7.01 -3.51 26.69
N GLU A 58 7.84 -3.97 27.62
CA GLU A 58 7.44 -4.96 28.63
C GLU A 58 6.31 -4.42 29.52
N ASN A 59 6.45 -3.18 30.02
CA ASN A 59 5.39 -2.54 30.80
C ASN A 59 4.07 -2.37 30.02
N ILE A 60 4.14 -2.06 28.71
CA ILE A 60 2.96 -1.97 27.85
C ILE A 60 2.30 -3.35 27.71
N SER A 61 3.10 -4.41 27.53
CA SER A 61 2.61 -5.79 27.40
C SER A 61 1.96 -6.33 28.67
N GLU A 62 2.39 -5.88 29.85
CA GLU A 62 1.83 -6.33 31.14
C GLU A 62 0.52 -5.62 31.50
N CYS A 63 0.28 -4.45 30.90
CA CYS A 63 -0.89 -3.61 31.17
C CYS A 63 -2.11 -4.06 30.33
N ASN A 64 -2.68 -5.23 30.66
CA ASN A 64 -3.81 -5.90 29.96
C ASN A 64 -5.17 -5.13 29.96
N ALA A 65 -5.20 -3.83 30.22
CA ALA A 65 -6.44 -3.06 30.41
C ALA A 65 -6.93 -2.32 29.14
N SER A 66 -6.07 -2.16 28.12
CA SER A 66 -6.37 -1.48 26.85
C SER A 66 -5.43 -1.97 25.74
N PRO A 67 -5.76 -1.81 24.44
CA PRO A 67 -4.80 -2.05 23.38
C PRO A 67 -3.51 -1.26 23.65
N ALA A 68 -2.37 -1.92 23.44
CA ALA A 68 -1.04 -1.39 23.72
C ALA A 68 -0.74 -0.07 22.98
N PHE A 69 -1.32 0.10 21.80
CA PHE A 69 -1.20 1.26 20.93
C PHE A 69 -2.54 1.56 20.27
N ASP A 70 -2.76 2.83 19.93
CA ASP A 70 -3.91 3.24 19.11
C ASP A 70 -3.76 2.70 17.68
N VAL A 71 -4.88 2.53 16.97
CA VAL A 71 -4.86 2.17 15.53
C VAL A 71 -4.77 3.45 14.70
N PRO A 72 -3.94 3.51 13.63
CA PRO A 72 -3.74 4.75 12.87
C PRO A 72 -4.95 5.16 12.02
N PHE A 73 -5.84 4.23 11.69
CA PHE A 73 -6.97 4.43 10.78
C PHE A 73 -8.24 3.79 11.31
N GLU A 74 -9.37 4.47 11.15
CA GLU A 74 -10.68 3.89 11.44
C GLU A 74 -11.15 2.99 10.29
N LEU A 75 -11.82 1.88 10.60
CA LEU A 75 -12.32 0.94 9.60
C LEU A 75 -13.28 1.60 8.59
N ILE A 76 -14.11 2.54 9.05
CA ILE A 76 -15.07 3.27 8.20
C ILE A 76 -14.32 4.11 7.15
N ASP A 77 -13.18 4.68 7.50
CA ASP A 77 -12.39 5.48 6.56
C ASP A 77 -11.66 4.59 5.56
N LEU A 78 -11.18 3.42 5.98
CA LEU A 78 -10.64 2.41 5.07
C LEU A 78 -11.69 1.90 4.08
N GLN A 79 -12.94 1.69 4.53
CA GLN A 79 -14.04 1.31 3.65
C GLN A 79 -14.37 2.38 2.61
N LYS A 80 -14.44 3.65 3.00
CA LYS A 80 -14.62 4.76 2.04
C LYS A 80 -13.46 4.84 1.05
N PHE A 81 -12.25 4.64 1.54
CA PHE A 81 -11.05 4.64 0.72
C PHE A 81 -11.07 3.50 -0.30
N ASP A 82 -11.53 2.31 0.07
CA ASP A 82 -11.74 1.19 -0.86
C ASP A 82 -12.68 1.57 -2.01
N TYR A 83 -13.85 2.15 -1.72
CA TYR A 83 -14.75 2.68 -2.74
C TYR A 83 -14.09 3.75 -3.63
N ALA A 84 -13.27 4.65 -3.06
CA ALA A 84 -12.54 5.65 -3.82
C ALA A 84 -11.50 5.01 -4.76
N LEU A 85 -10.89 3.91 -4.35
CA LEU A 85 -9.94 3.14 -5.14
C LEU A 85 -10.60 2.24 -6.18
N GLU A 86 -11.93 2.13 -6.21
CA GLU A 86 -12.59 1.24 -7.16
C GLU A 86 -12.17 1.49 -8.61
N GLY A 87 -11.57 0.42 -9.13
CA GLY A 87 -11.00 0.28 -10.44
C GLY A 87 -9.67 1.01 -10.67
N VAL A 88 -9.14 1.81 -9.74
CA VAL A 88 -7.79 2.40 -9.88
C VAL A 88 -6.81 1.29 -10.29
N GLN A 89 -6.01 1.55 -11.32
CA GLN A 89 -5.18 0.51 -11.92
C GLN A 89 -3.86 0.40 -11.17
N PHE A 90 -3.78 -0.57 -10.26
CA PHE A 90 -2.53 -0.91 -9.60
C PHE A 90 -1.83 -2.06 -10.34
N GLN A 91 -0.85 -1.72 -11.17
CA GLN A 91 -0.07 -2.70 -11.92
C GLN A 91 1.28 -2.98 -11.25
N GLN A 92 1.33 -4.01 -10.40
CA GLN A 92 2.58 -4.57 -9.87
C GLN A 92 3.16 -5.59 -10.86
N LEU A 93 4.42 -5.42 -11.25
CA LEU A 93 5.14 -6.26 -12.20
C LEU A 93 5.93 -7.38 -11.51
N ILE A 94 6.43 -7.13 -10.30
CA ILE A 94 7.29 -8.05 -9.55
C ILE A 94 6.52 -8.64 -8.38
N ARG A 95 6.40 -9.97 -8.36
CA ARG A 95 5.69 -10.70 -7.29
C ARG A 95 6.54 -10.81 -6.04
N MET A 96 5.91 -10.65 -4.88
CA MET A 96 6.55 -10.91 -3.59
C MET A 96 6.85 -12.42 -3.46
N PRO A 97 8.10 -12.84 -3.22
CA PRO A 97 8.40 -14.25 -3.04
C PRO A 97 7.74 -14.77 -1.75
N ASN A 98 7.00 -15.87 -1.88
CA ASN A 98 6.33 -16.49 -0.75
C ASN A 98 7.30 -17.34 0.08
N ALA A 99 7.40 -17.10 1.39
CA ALA A 99 8.25 -17.87 2.31
C ALA A 99 7.96 -19.39 2.32
N ILE A 100 6.75 -19.82 1.95
CA ILE A 100 6.39 -21.26 1.89
C ILE A 100 7.10 -21.98 0.72
N HIS A 101 7.46 -21.26 -0.34
CA HIS A 101 8.03 -21.82 -1.56
C HIS A 101 9.48 -21.36 -1.82
N ALA A 102 9.96 -20.37 -1.08
CA ALA A 102 11.24 -19.73 -1.33
C ALA A 102 12.31 -20.24 -0.34
N SER A 103 13.43 -20.75 -0.87
CA SER A 103 14.63 -21.01 -0.08
C SER A 103 15.13 -19.70 0.55
N THR A 104 15.80 -19.75 1.71
CA THR A 104 16.45 -18.60 2.36
C THR A 104 17.69 -18.08 1.61
N SER A 105 17.70 -18.15 0.28
CA SER A 105 18.81 -17.72 -0.56
C SER A 105 18.85 -16.20 -0.71
N SER A 106 20.04 -15.66 -0.96
CA SER A 106 20.25 -14.24 -1.25
C SER A 106 19.41 -13.75 -2.44
N ASP A 107 19.07 -14.64 -3.37
CA ASP A 107 18.31 -14.32 -4.57
C ASP A 107 16.83 -14.08 -4.25
N VAL A 108 16.30 -14.78 -3.25
CA VAL A 108 14.93 -14.58 -2.74
C VAL A 108 14.83 -13.25 -2.01
N GLU A 109 15.80 -12.93 -1.16
CA GLU A 109 15.88 -11.64 -0.47
C GLU A 109 15.99 -10.48 -1.48
N ALA A 110 16.83 -10.63 -2.51
CA ALA A 110 16.94 -9.66 -3.60
C ALA A 110 15.60 -9.44 -4.33
N THR A 111 14.91 -10.53 -4.65
CA THR A 111 13.60 -10.48 -5.32
C THR A 111 12.54 -9.81 -4.44
N ALA A 112 12.58 -10.03 -3.13
CA ALA A 112 11.66 -9.39 -2.19
C ALA A 112 11.83 -7.86 -2.14
N TYR A 113 13.08 -7.37 -2.12
CA TYR A 113 13.33 -5.93 -2.21
C TYR A 113 12.88 -5.32 -3.54
N LEU A 114 13.07 -6.01 -4.67
CA LEU A 114 12.55 -5.57 -5.96
C LEU A 114 11.02 -5.54 -5.99
N ALA A 115 10.37 -6.57 -5.43
CA ALA A 115 8.92 -6.63 -5.30
C ALA A 115 8.37 -5.50 -4.42
N LEU A 116 9.09 -5.17 -3.33
CA LEU A 116 8.73 -4.06 -2.46
C LEU A 116 8.92 -2.70 -3.14
N GLU A 117 10.02 -2.47 -3.84
CA GLU A 117 10.23 -1.22 -4.57
C GLU A 117 9.15 -1.02 -5.66
N ASP A 118 8.82 -2.08 -6.41
CA ASP A 118 7.77 -2.08 -7.41
C ASP A 118 6.38 -1.85 -6.81
N PHE A 119 6.09 -2.47 -5.66
CA PHE A 119 4.86 -2.24 -4.90
C PHE A 119 4.74 -0.77 -4.47
N LEU A 120 5.76 -0.21 -3.81
CA LEU A 120 5.75 1.20 -3.37
C LEU A 120 5.61 2.16 -4.55
N HIS A 121 6.31 1.88 -5.66
CA HIS A 121 6.22 2.70 -6.87
C HIS A 121 4.80 2.66 -7.44
N THR A 122 4.22 1.46 -7.57
CA THR A 122 2.86 1.25 -8.07
C THR A 122 1.83 1.94 -7.19
N SER A 123 1.95 1.80 -5.87
CA SER A 123 1.09 2.46 -4.89
C SER A 123 1.15 3.98 -5.03
N ALA A 124 2.35 4.57 -4.97
CA ALA A 124 2.52 6.01 -5.09
C ALA A 124 2.03 6.56 -6.44
N HIS A 125 2.34 5.86 -7.53
CA HIS A 125 1.96 6.26 -8.89
C HIS A 125 0.44 6.25 -9.07
N SER A 126 -0.20 5.13 -8.73
CA SER A 126 -1.64 4.95 -8.95
C SER A 126 -2.45 5.90 -8.06
N LEU A 127 -2.02 6.13 -6.82
CA LEU A 127 -2.62 7.13 -5.94
C LEU A 127 -2.40 8.55 -6.48
N TRP A 128 -1.20 8.87 -6.97
CA TRP A 128 -0.93 10.16 -7.58
C TRP A 128 -1.86 10.43 -8.76
N GLU A 129 -1.98 9.48 -9.68
CA GLU A 129 -2.86 9.61 -10.84
C GLU A 129 -4.34 9.76 -10.44
N ALA A 130 -4.82 8.95 -9.49
CA ALA A 130 -6.22 8.98 -9.07
C ALA A 130 -6.61 10.27 -8.33
N PHE A 131 -5.74 10.77 -7.45
CA PHE A 131 -6.08 11.85 -6.52
C PHE A 131 -5.48 13.22 -6.91
N TRP A 132 -4.34 13.27 -7.60
CA TRP A 132 -3.66 14.50 -8.02
C TRP A 132 -3.49 14.69 -9.54
N GLY A 133 -3.62 13.62 -10.34
CA GLY A 133 -3.19 13.58 -11.74
C GLY A 133 -4.02 14.42 -12.73
N HIS A 134 -3.32 15.29 -13.47
CA HIS A 134 -3.70 15.75 -14.81
C HIS A 134 -2.70 15.17 -15.83
N GLU A 135 -3.05 15.11 -17.12
CA GLU A 135 -2.25 14.53 -18.22
C GLU A 135 -0.80 15.05 -18.35
N ASN A 136 -0.42 16.14 -17.67
CA ASN A 136 0.92 16.76 -17.75
C ASN A 136 1.71 16.80 -16.42
N ASP A 137 1.12 16.39 -15.29
CA ASP A 137 1.78 16.47 -13.98
C ASP A 137 2.53 15.18 -13.65
N VAL A 138 3.85 15.17 -13.90
CA VAL A 138 4.73 14.05 -13.55
C VAL A 138 4.76 13.87 -12.03
N MET A 139 4.54 12.63 -11.56
CA MET A 139 4.65 12.28 -10.14
C MET A 139 5.99 12.77 -9.55
N PRO A 140 5.98 13.57 -8.46
CA PRO A 140 7.18 14.17 -7.89
C PRO A 140 7.97 13.21 -6.99
N PHE A 141 7.64 11.92 -7.00
CA PHE A 141 8.23 10.90 -6.15
C PHE A 141 9.06 9.90 -6.95
N TYR A 142 9.99 9.24 -6.27
CA TYR A 142 10.71 8.05 -6.74
C TYR A 142 10.93 7.10 -5.56
N VAL A 143 11.25 5.84 -5.84
CA VAL A 143 11.52 4.83 -4.81
C VAL A 143 13.01 4.53 -4.76
N SER A 144 13.54 4.34 -3.55
CA SER A 144 14.92 3.90 -3.34
C SER A 144 15.06 3.11 -2.04
N SER A 145 15.99 2.17 -2.01
CA SER A 145 16.31 1.36 -0.83
C SER A 145 17.43 1.95 0.03
N LEU A 146 17.26 1.86 1.34
CA LEU A 146 18.22 2.25 2.36
C LEU A 146 19.22 1.13 2.60
N TYR A 147 20.50 1.49 2.60
CA TYR A 147 21.61 0.60 2.93
C TYR A 147 22.10 0.84 4.35
N ASP A 148 22.02 -0.17 5.21
CA ASP A 148 22.30 -0.09 6.64
C ASP A 148 23.74 0.37 6.93
N GLY A 149 24.73 -0.22 6.25
CA GLY A 149 26.14 0.02 6.54
C GLY A 149 26.64 1.46 6.30
N ASN A 150 25.87 2.32 5.63
CA ASN A 150 26.20 3.74 5.49
C ASN A 150 25.00 4.69 5.57
N LEU A 151 23.80 4.17 5.83
CA LEU A 151 22.55 4.91 5.91
C LEU A 151 22.29 5.81 4.68
N LYS A 152 22.65 5.32 3.48
CA LYS A 152 22.42 5.99 2.19
C LYS A 152 21.44 5.21 1.31
N PHE A 153 20.82 5.94 0.39
CA PHE A 153 19.82 5.43 -0.54
C PHE A 153 20.44 5.00 -1.87
N TYR A 154 20.02 3.83 -2.34
CA TYR A 154 20.36 3.25 -3.64
C TYR A 154 19.14 2.50 -4.18
N GLU A 155 18.97 2.46 -5.50
CA GLU A 155 17.99 1.53 -6.11
C GLU A 155 18.37 0.08 -5.75
N ALA A 156 17.38 -0.76 -5.44
CA ALA A 156 17.63 -2.15 -5.07
C ALA A 156 18.39 -2.88 -6.17
N GLU A 157 18.04 -2.69 -7.44
CA GLU A 157 18.78 -3.27 -8.58
C GLU A 157 20.28 -2.94 -8.54
N LYS A 158 20.64 -1.69 -8.23
CA LYS A 158 22.05 -1.26 -8.14
C LYS A 158 22.77 -1.88 -6.95
N ALA A 159 22.08 -2.09 -5.83
CA ALA A 159 22.65 -2.76 -4.66
C ALA A 159 22.82 -4.27 -4.93
N ILE A 160 21.81 -4.90 -5.54
CA ILE A 160 21.81 -6.31 -5.94
C ILE A 160 22.92 -6.59 -6.94
N ALA A 161 23.05 -5.78 -8.00
CA ALA A 161 24.11 -5.91 -9.01
C ALA A 161 25.53 -5.80 -8.42
N LYS A 162 25.68 -5.15 -7.25
CA LYS A 162 26.94 -5.04 -6.52
C LYS A 162 27.15 -6.13 -5.46
N GLY A 163 26.23 -7.11 -5.37
CA GLY A 163 26.26 -8.18 -4.37
C GLY A 163 26.01 -7.69 -2.94
N LYS A 164 25.33 -6.55 -2.77
CA LYS A 164 25.11 -5.88 -1.48
C LYS A 164 23.70 -6.06 -0.92
N VAL A 165 23.03 -7.16 -1.26
CA VAL A 165 21.64 -7.45 -0.86
C VAL A 165 21.47 -7.43 0.65
N ARG A 166 22.34 -8.16 1.38
CA ARG A 166 22.29 -8.31 2.84
C ARG A 166 22.44 -7.01 3.63
N GLY A 167 22.87 -5.92 2.98
CA GLY A 167 22.96 -4.61 3.64
C GLY A 167 21.78 -3.70 3.35
N LEU A 168 20.79 -4.13 2.56
CA LEU A 168 19.52 -3.41 2.43
C LEU A 168 18.73 -3.61 3.72
N CYS A 169 18.11 -2.54 4.21
CA CYS A 169 17.32 -2.60 5.45
C CYS A 169 15.93 -1.98 5.32
N ALA A 170 15.69 -1.07 4.37
CA ALA A 170 14.39 -0.46 4.13
C ALA A 170 14.25 -0.03 2.66
N SER A 171 13.04 0.27 2.23
CA SER A 171 12.74 0.96 0.96
C SER A 171 11.92 2.21 1.27
N ALA A 172 12.08 3.27 0.50
CA ALA A 172 11.50 4.58 0.79
C ALA A 172 10.85 5.20 -0.45
N ILE A 173 9.68 5.80 -0.28
CA ILE A 173 9.15 6.78 -1.23
C ILE A 173 9.82 8.11 -0.90
N MET A 174 10.44 8.74 -1.89
CA MET A 174 11.26 9.93 -1.72
C MET A 174 10.84 11.04 -2.69
N LEU A 175 10.92 12.29 -2.24
CA LEU A 175 10.70 13.48 -3.05
C LEU A 175 11.84 13.68 -4.05
N LYS A 176 11.51 13.88 -5.32
CA LYS A 176 12.49 14.20 -6.37
C LYS A 176 13.13 15.55 -6.10
N ASN A 177 14.43 15.53 -5.80
CA ASN A 177 15.21 16.72 -5.56
C ASN A 177 16.30 16.88 -6.64
N GLN A 178 16.09 17.80 -7.59
CA GLN A 178 17.05 18.04 -8.68
C GLN A 178 18.46 18.41 -8.20
N ARG A 179 18.58 19.00 -6.99
CA ARG A 179 19.87 19.37 -6.41
C ARG A 179 20.60 18.18 -5.78
N HIS A 180 19.86 17.14 -5.39
CA HIS A 180 20.38 16.00 -4.65
C HIS A 180 19.78 14.69 -5.18
N PRO A 181 20.24 14.21 -6.34
CA PRO A 181 19.67 13.02 -6.97
C PRO A 181 19.95 11.72 -6.20
N GLN A 182 20.82 11.73 -5.20
CA GLN A 182 21.16 10.56 -4.37
C GLN A 182 20.23 10.38 -3.16
N GLY A 183 19.22 11.25 -3.00
CA GLY A 183 18.28 11.21 -1.88
C GLY A 183 18.88 11.60 -0.53
N LYS A 184 18.07 12.26 0.30
CA LYS A 184 18.40 12.57 1.69
C LYS A 184 17.29 12.13 2.63
N TRP A 185 17.63 12.06 3.91
CA TRP A 185 16.68 11.73 4.97
C TRP A 185 15.50 12.70 5.07
N ASP A 186 15.68 13.98 4.70
CA ASP A 186 14.60 14.97 4.66
C ASP A 186 13.71 14.86 3.40
N ASP A 187 14.16 14.16 2.36
CA ASP A 187 13.37 13.89 1.16
C ASP A 187 12.41 12.70 1.34
N ILE A 188 12.49 11.93 2.44
CA ILE A 188 11.69 10.72 2.69
C ILE A 188 10.24 11.10 2.98
N VAL A 189 9.31 10.55 2.18
CA VAL A 189 7.87 10.68 2.33
C VAL A 189 7.33 9.57 3.22
N GLU A 190 7.70 8.33 2.93
CA GLU A 190 7.29 7.10 3.63
C GLU A 190 8.43 6.07 3.59
N LEU A 191 8.52 5.22 4.61
CA LEU A 191 9.47 4.10 4.68
C LEU A 191 8.75 2.77 4.76
N ALA A 192 9.36 1.72 4.22
CA ALA A 192 8.91 0.34 4.33
C ALA A 192 10.07 -0.56 4.79
N LEU A 193 9.85 -1.29 5.87
CA LEU A 193 10.79 -2.24 6.45
C LEU A 193 10.37 -3.65 6.06
N LEU A 194 11.18 -4.28 5.21
CA LEU A 194 11.04 -5.69 4.88
C LEU A 194 11.69 -6.52 5.99
N ARG A 195 10.90 -7.14 6.88
CA ARG A 195 11.40 -7.99 7.96
C ARG A 195 10.70 -9.35 7.93
N PRO A 196 11.41 -10.44 8.24
CA PRO A 196 10.73 -11.71 8.46
C PRO A 196 9.82 -11.60 9.69
N ASP A 197 8.75 -12.41 9.70
CA ASP A 197 7.87 -12.61 10.85
C ASP A 197 7.18 -11.33 11.38
N VAL A 198 6.76 -10.43 10.48
CA VAL A 198 5.90 -9.30 10.86
C VAL A 198 4.56 -9.82 11.40
N GLY A 199 3.98 -10.81 10.72
CA GLY A 199 2.86 -11.61 11.23
C GLY A 199 3.35 -12.91 11.84
N SER A 200 3.62 -12.93 13.15
CA SER A 200 3.94 -14.18 13.84
C SER A 200 2.67 -15.00 14.09
N LEU A 201 2.67 -16.28 13.70
CA LEU A 201 1.61 -17.26 13.97
C LEU A 201 1.42 -17.56 15.48
N ALA A 202 2.19 -16.94 16.37
CA ALA A 202 2.24 -17.24 17.80
C ALA A 202 1.23 -16.46 18.66
N SER A 203 0.63 -15.36 18.16
CA SER A 203 -0.38 -14.61 18.92
C SER A 203 -1.79 -15.08 18.52
N VAL A 204 -2.43 -15.82 19.42
CA VAL A 204 -3.85 -16.25 19.35
C VAL A 204 -4.78 -15.10 19.79
N GLU A 205 -4.28 -13.87 19.83
CA GLU A 205 -5.08 -12.69 20.20
C GLU A 205 -5.72 -12.08 18.95
N ASP A 206 -6.93 -11.53 19.14
CA ASP A 206 -7.84 -11.07 18.10
C ASP A 206 -7.29 -9.91 17.23
N ASP A 207 -6.13 -9.33 17.57
CA ASP A 207 -5.43 -8.29 16.79
C ASP A 207 -3.89 -8.44 16.91
N PRO A 208 -3.21 -9.19 16.01
CA PRO A 208 -1.77 -9.40 16.10
C PRO A 208 -1.00 -8.09 15.86
N ILE A 209 -0.28 -7.62 16.87
CA ILE A 209 0.65 -6.49 16.76
C ILE A 209 2.02 -7.02 16.32
N PRO A 210 2.80 -6.27 15.52
CA PRO A 210 4.17 -6.67 15.15
C PRO A 210 5.07 -6.88 16.38
N PRO A 211 6.08 -7.77 16.31
CA PRO A 211 7.05 -7.92 17.39
C PRO A 211 7.70 -6.59 17.80
N PHE A 212 7.87 -6.37 19.11
CA PHE A 212 8.51 -5.15 19.63
C PHE A 212 9.92 -4.90 19.09
N SER A 213 10.62 -5.95 18.66
CA SER A 213 11.91 -5.82 17.97
C SER A 213 11.80 -5.04 16.67
N ILE A 214 10.77 -5.31 15.87
CA ILE A 214 10.47 -4.64 14.60
C ILE A 214 9.92 -3.24 14.86
N ILE A 215 9.06 -3.08 15.88
CA ILE A 215 8.53 -1.76 16.28
C ILE A 215 9.67 -0.83 16.71
N GLY A 216 10.61 -1.29 17.54
CA GLY A 216 11.76 -0.48 17.97
C GLY A 216 12.63 0.00 16.80
N GLU A 217 12.77 -0.83 15.76
CA GLU A 217 13.46 -0.45 14.53
C GLU A 217 12.67 0.58 13.71
N ALA A 218 11.35 0.42 13.59
CA ALA A 218 10.47 1.41 12.97
C ALA A 218 10.56 2.78 13.66
N LEU A 219 10.54 2.79 15.00
CA LEU A 219 10.69 4.00 15.81
C LEU A 219 12.06 4.67 15.56
N PHE A 220 13.14 3.89 15.49
CA PHE A 220 14.47 4.41 15.15
C PHE A 220 14.45 5.17 13.82
N PHE A 221 13.93 4.55 12.76
CA PHE A 221 13.90 5.18 11.45
C PHE A 221 12.95 6.38 11.40
N ALA A 222 11.78 6.30 12.04
CA ALA A 222 10.84 7.41 12.13
C ALA A 222 11.48 8.64 12.80
N LEU A 223 12.18 8.47 13.92
CA LEU A 223 12.87 9.58 14.59
C LEU A 223 14.00 10.15 13.73
N ARG A 224 14.74 9.32 12.98
CA ARG A 224 15.74 9.82 12.03
C ARG A 224 15.13 10.70 10.95
N VAL A 225 13.98 10.31 10.39
CA VAL A 225 13.24 11.13 9.41
C VAL A 225 12.79 12.45 10.05
N LEU A 226 12.15 12.40 11.22
CA LEU A 226 11.70 13.58 11.95
C LEU A 226 12.87 14.54 12.25
N LEU A 227 13.98 14.03 12.76
CA LEU A 227 15.19 14.81 13.02
C LEU A 227 15.73 15.45 11.73
N ALA A 228 15.84 14.69 10.64
CA ALA A 228 16.33 15.21 9.37
C ALA A 228 15.46 16.35 8.83
N ARG A 229 14.12 16.19 8.87
CA ARG A 229 13.15 17.25 8.51
C ARG A 229 13.34 18.49 9.39
N SER A 230 13.57 18.32 10.69
CA SER A 230 13.77 19.43 11.64
C SER A 230 15.09 20.20 11.46
N ILE A 231 16.10 19.55 10.88
CA ILE A 231 17.42 20.12 10.59
C ILE A 231 17.45 20.79 9.22
N SER A 232 16.64 20.28 8.28
CA SER A 232 16.62 20.78 6.91
C SER A 232 16.08 22.20 6.84
N ARG A 233 16.54 22.92 5.82
CA ARG A 233 16.05 24.26 5.46
C ARG A 233 15.04 24.21 4.32
N SER A 234 14.63 23.01 3.91
CA SER A 234 13.62 22.82 2.89
C SER A 234 12.30 23.43 3.35
N HIS A 235 11.53 24.02 2.42
CA HIS A 235 10.19 24.58 2.67
C HIS A 235 9.12 23.50 2.92
N ILE A 236 9.54 22.32 3.41
CA ILE A 236 8.64 21.24 3.82
C ILE A 236 7.85 21.79 5.01
N PRO A 237 6.50 21.88 4.93
CA PRO A 237 5.71 22.51 5.98
C PRO A 237 6.01 21.91 7.37
N LEU A 238 6.23 22.77 8.37
CA LEU A 238 6.48 22.38 9.77
C LEU A 238 5.30 21.63 10.43
N SER A 239 4.16 21.50 9.74
CA SER A 239 3.03 20.65 10.15
C SER A 239 3.31 19.14 9.96
N LEU A 240 4.48 18.78 9.42
CA LEU A 240 4.90 17.41 9.11
C LEU A 240 5.60 16.70 10.27
N ASN A 241 4.96 16.73 11.43
CA ASN A 241 5.44 16.08 12.65
C ASN A 241 5.06 14.60 12.72
N SER A 242 4.54 14.02 11.63
CA SER A 242 4.21 12.59 11.56
C SER A 242 5.00 11.88 10.47
N VAL A 243 5.31 10.61 10.73
CA VAL A 243 5.99 9.71 9.79
C VAL A 243 5.24 8.38 9.81
N TYR A 244 4.93 7.87 8.62
CA TYR A 244 4.43 6.51 8.44
C TYR A 244 5.60 5.59 8.08
N VAL A 245 5.66 4.45 8.76
CA VAL A 245 6.60 3.37 8.50
C VAL A 245 5.79 2.10 8.29
N LEU A 246 5.88 1.54 7.09
CA LEU A 246 5.27 0.28 6.71
C LEU A 246 6.15 -0.87 7.21
N LEU A 247 5.53 -1.88 7.82
CA LEU A 247 6.15 -3.13 8.23
C LEU A 247 5.62 -4.21 7.31
N VAL A 248 6.52 -4.96 6.67
CA VAL A 248 6.20 -5.77 5.51
C VAL A 248 6.99 -7.08 5.61
N ASP A 249 6.32 -8.23 5.50
CA ASP A 249 6.99 -9.53 5.35
C ASP A 249 6.73 -10.15 3.96
N SER A 250 6.60 -11.47 3.83
CA SER A 250 6.28 -12.14 2.56
C SER A 250 4.78 -12.45 2.37
N GLN A 251 3.98 -12.24 3.42
CA GLN A 251 2.53 -12.52 3.48
C GLN A 251 1.71 -11.33 4.02
N ASN A 252 2.19 -10.66 5.06
CA ASN A 252 1.48 -9.65 5.83
C ASN A 252 2.20 -8.29 5.88
N GLY A 253 1.48 -7.29 6.35
CA GLY A 253 2.07 -6.04 6.78
C GLY A 253 1.23 -5.29 7.81
N SER A 254 1.81 -4.19 8.29
CA SER A 254 1.26 -3.31 9.31
C SER A 254 1.82 -1.90 9.11
N VAL A 255 1.18 -0.89 9.69
CA VAL A 255 1.56 0.51 9.60
C VAL A 255 1.87 1.05 10.99
N VAL A 256 3.05 1.64 11.14
CA VAL A 256 3.43 2.42 12.33
C VAL A 256 3.38 3.90 11.99
N LYS A 257 2.50 4.64 12.63
CA LYS A 257 2.45 6.10 12.60
C LYS A 257 3.13 6.64 13.85
N VAL A 258 4.15 7.48 13.66
CA VAL A 258 4.85 8.17 14.76
C VAL A 258 4.64 9.65 14.60
N GLU A 259 4.13 10.32 15.63
CA GLU A 259 4.00 11.77 15.65
C GLU A 259 4.45 12.39 16.98
N GLY A 260 4.97 13.61 16.94
CA GLY A 260 5.37 14.30 18.19
C GLY A 260 6.11 15.62 17.98
N ASP A 261 6.20 16.39 19.05
CA ASP A 261 6.90 17.69 19.04
C ASP A 261 8.39 17.51 19.38
N LEU A 262 9.26 17.60 18.36
CA LEU A 262 10.71 17.56 18.54
C LEU A 262 11.28 18.75 19.32
N ASN A 263 10.49 19.80 19.60
CA ASN A 263 10.94 20.86 20.51
C ASN A 263 10.98 20.39 21.97
N LYS A 264 10.30 19.29 22.30
CA LYS A 264 10.35 18.63 23.61
C LYS A 264 11.42 17.54 23.70
N LEU A 265 12.11 17.24 22.60
CA LEU A 265 13.26 16.34 22.63
C LEU A 265 14.44 17.05 23.29
N GLU A 266 14.97 16.45 24.35
CA GLU A 266 16.23 16.86 24.97
C GLU A 266 17.39 16.42 24.08
N PHE A 267 18.26 17.36 23.71
CA PHE A 267 19.42 17.08 22.86
C PHE A 267 20.68 16.84 23.72
N ASP A 268 20.62 15.87 24.64
CA ASP A 268 21.82 15.45 25.39
C ASP A 268 22.75 14.63 24.47
N LEU A 269 23.85 15.27 24.07
CA LEU A 269 24.84 14.66 23.18
C LEU A 269 25.60 13.49 23.82
N ASN A 270 25.54 13.34 25.15
CA ASN A 270 26.18 12.24 25.86
C ASN A 270 25.28 11.00 25.93
N ASN A 271 23.95 11.18 25.93
CA ASN A 271 22.97 10.09 26.12
C ASN A 271 21.86 10.12 25.05
N VAL A 272 22.23 10.20 23.78
CA VAL A 272 21.28 10.40 22.67
C VAL A 272 20.16 9.35 22.61
N TYR A 273 20.43 8.11 23.00
CA TYR A 273 19.43 7.03 22.98
C TYR A 273 18.47 7.08 24.16
N GLU A 274 18.95 7.47 25.34
CA GLU A 274 18.10 7.66 26.53
C GLU A 274 17.18 8.87 26.32
N SER A 275 17.71 9.98 25.77
CA SER A 275 16.90 11.14 25.42
C SER A 275 15.83 10.81 24.36
N ALA A 276 16.19 10.03 23.34
CA ALA A 276 15.24 9.55 22.34
C ALA A 276 14.15 8.66 22.96
N ALA A 277 14.54 7.70 23.80
CA ALA A 277 13.60 6.82 24.48
C ALA A 277 12.66 7.59 25.42
N SER A 278 13.18 8.57 26.17
CA SER A 278 12.37 9.46 27.01
C SER A 278 11.37 10.28 26.19
N TRP A 279 11.78 10.77 25.01
CA TRP A 279 10.88 11.50 24.13
C TRP A 279 9.76 10.61 23.59
N PHE A 280 10.04 9.36 23.20
CA PHE A 280 8.99 8.44 22.78
C PHE A 280 7.95 8.21 23.90
N LYS A 281 8.43 7.94 25.11
CA LYS A 281 7.59 7.65 26.27
C LYS A 281 6.69 8.83 26.68
N ASN A 282 7.19 10.05 26.57
CA ASN A 282 6.55 11.23 27.20
C ASN A 282 5.98 12.26 26.21
N HIS A 283 6.47 12.26 24.96
CA HIS A 283 6.28 13.37 24.03
C HIS A 283 5.94 12.93 22.60
N SER A 284 5.72 11.64 22.37
CA SER A 284 5.26 11.09 21.10
C SER A 284 3.89 10.44 21.23
N GLN A 285 3.19 10.36 20.11
CA GLN A 285 2.02 9.52 19.91
C GLN A 285 2.39 8.48 18.85
N ILE A 286 2.20 7.21 19.21
CA ILE A 286 2.52 6.06 18.36
C ILE A 286 1.22 5.30 18.16
N ALA A 287 0.84 5.15 16.90
CA ALA A 287 -0.28 4.33 16.49
C ALA A 287 0.22 3.20 15.59
N ILE A 288 -0.29 1.98 15.80
CA ILE A 288 0.14 0.77 15.10
C ILE A 288 -1.11 0.04 14.61
N SER A 289 -1.17 -0.26 13.32
CA SER A 289 -2.27 -1.06 12.77
C SER A 289 -2.09 -2.54 13.07
N PRO A 290 -3.19 -3.32 13.13
CA PRO A 290 -3.12 -4.78 13.14
C PRO A 290 -2.27 -5.31 11.99
N VAL A 291 -1.71 -6.50 12.17
CA VAL A 291 -1.00 -7.20 11.10
C VAL A 291 -1.99 -7.93 10.22
N ASP A 292 -2.10 -7.46 8.99
CA ASP A 292 -3.05 -7.95 8.00
C ASP A 292 -2.34 -8.46 6.75
N ARG A 293 -2.99 -9.38 6.05
CA ARG A 293 -2.46 -9.96 4.82
C ARG A 293 -2.40 -8.91 3.70
N ILE A 294 -1.29 -8.88 2.98
CA ILE A 294 -1.10 -8.03 1.79
C ILE A 294 -1.01 -8.88 0.52
N TRP A 295 -0.20 -9.95 0.55
CA TRP A 295 0.04 -10.78 -0.63
C TRP A 295 -0.70 -12.10 -0.56
N ASN A 296 -1.28 -12.48 -1.69
CA ASN A 296 -1.87 -13.80 -1.86
C ASN A 296 -0.77 -14.89 -1.97
N LYS A 297 -1.17 -16.16 -2.09
CA LYS A 297 -0.22 -17.29 -2.14
C LYS A 297 0.76 -17.22 -3.32
N LEU A 298 0.42 -16.48 -4.38
CA LEU A 298 1.23 -16.28 -5.58
C LEU A 298 2.16 -15.06 -5.48
N GLY A 299 2.09 -14.29 -4.40
CA GLY A 299 2.89 -13.09 -4.22
C GLY A 299 2.33 -11.82 -4.85
N ASN A 300 1.08 -11.84 -5.33
CA ASN A 300 0.42 -10.62 -5.82
C ASN A 300 -0.22 -9.89 -4.64
N ALA A 301 -0.06 -8.57 -4.59
CA ALA A 301 -0.83 -7.74 -3.67
C ALA A 301 -2.34 -7.86 -3.98
N ASN A 302 -3.16 -8.07 -2.94
CA ASN A 302 -4.61 -7.98 -3.06
C ASN A 302 -5.05 -6.59 -2.62
N TRP A 303 -5.22 -5.67 -3.57
CA TRP A 303 -5.38 -4.24 -3.30
C TRP A 303 -6.63 -3.84 -2.52
N GLY A 304 -7.64 -4.72 -2.46
CA GLY A 304 -8.86 -4.53 -1.65
C GLY A 304 -8.83 -5.23 -0.29
N ASP A 305 -7.78 -5.99 0.04
CA ASP A 305 -7.64 -6.56 1.38
C ASP A 305 -7.27 -5.45 2.39
N ILE A 306 -7.72 -5.61 3.64
CA ILE A 306 -7.52 -4.63 4.72
C ILE A 306 -6.05 -4.23 4.88
N GLY A 307 -5.12 -5.20 4.82
CA GLY A 307 -3.68 -4.91 4.96
C GLY A 307 -3.13 -4.06 3.81
N ALA A 308 -3.56 -4.33 2.57
CA ALA A 308 -3.18 -3.51 1.44
C ALA A 308 -3.80 -2.11 1.52
N LEU A 309 -5.06 -2.00 1.94
CA LEU A 309 -5.74 -0.72 2.13
C LEU A 309 -5.07 0.13 3.22
N GLN A 310 -4.68 -0.46 4.36
CA GLN A 310 -3.95 0.25 5.41
C GLN A 310 -2.64 0.84 4.88
N VAL A 311 -1.88 0.05 4.13
CA VAL A 311 -0.62 0.50 3.52
C VAL A 311 -0.85 1.61 2.48
N LEU A 312 -1.81 1.43 1.58
CA LEU A 312 -2.16 2.44 0.58
C LEU A 312 -2.66 3.73 1.22
N TYR A 313 -3.41 3.63 2.32
CA TYR A 313 -3.94 4.80 3.02
C TYR A 313 -2.83 5.55 3.77
N ALA A 314 -1.86 4.83 4.34
CA ALA A 314 -0.62 5.42 4.86
C ALA A 314 0.17 6.16 3.77
N THR A 315 0.30 5.55 2.58
CA THR A 315 0.95 6.18 1.43
C THR A 315 0.17 7.44 0.99
N PHE A 316 -1.16 7.38 0.91
CA PHE A 316 -2.01 8.52 0.57
C PHE A 316 -1.84 9.69 1.55
N HIS A 317 -1.85 9.42 2.86
CA HIS A 317 -1.63 10.44 3.88
C HIS A 317 -0.21 11.00 3.83
N SER A 318 0.78 10.15 3.56
CA SER A 318 2.17 10.58 3.34
C SER A 318 2.31 11.48 2.11
N ILE A 319 1.60 11.19 1.01
CA ILE A 319 1.58 12.07 -0.17
C ILE A 319 0.87 13.39 0.16
N THR A 320 -0.29 13.34 0.80
CA THR A 320 -1.09 14.53 1.17
C THR A 320 -0.30 15.50 2.04
N GLN A 321 0.48 14.95 2.97
CA GLN A 321 1.43 15.68 3.78
C GLN A 321 2.38 16.57 2.95
N TYR A 322 2.90 16.05 1.84
CA TYR A 322 3.89 16.75 1.01
C TYR A 322 3.28 17.55 -0.13
N ALA A 323 2.28 17.01 -0.81
CA ALA A 323 1.64 17.58 -1.99
C ALA A 323 0.47 18.52 -1.65
N GLY A 324 0.01 18.51 -0.39
CA GLY A 324 -1.21 19.20 0.02
C GLY A 324 -2.46 18.41 -0.36
N MET A 325 -3.61 19.07 -0.23
CA MET A 325 -4.91 18.44 -0.49
C MET A 325 -4.99 17.88 -1.92
N PRO A 326 -5.54 16.66 -2.10
CA PRO A 326 -5.76 16.10 -3.42
C PRO A 326 -6.80 16.92 -4.19
N LYS A 327 -6.77 16.80 -5.52
CA LYS A 327 -7.74 17.44 -6.43
C LYS A 327 -9.09 16.72 -6.38
N ASN A 328 -9.04 15.39 -6.36
CA ASN A 328 -10.21 14.54 -6.14
C ASN A 328 -10.19 14.09 -4.69
N THR A 329 -11.24 14.36 -3.91
CA THR A 329 -11.31 13.87 -2.53
C THR A 329 -11.68 12.39 -2.51
N ILE A 330 -11.45 11.73 -1.36
CA ILE A 330 -11.88 10.34 -1.16
C ILE A 330 -13.40 10.27 -1.29
N GLU A 331 -14.11 11.23 -0.72
CA GLU A 331 -15.56 11.32 -0.76
C GLU A 331 -16.09 11.46 -2.19
N ASP A 332 -15.46 12.31 -3.01
CA ASP A 332 -15.85 12.51 -4.41
C ASP A 332 -15.64 11.23 -5.23
N LEU A 333 -14.48 10.59 -5.09
CA LEU A 333 -14.15 9.36 -5.83
C LEU A 333 -14.99 8.16 -5.37
N ALA A 334 -15.30 8.08 -4.07
CA ALA A 334 -16.19 7.07 -3.51
C ALA A 334 -17.63 7.29 -3.97
N ALA A 335 -18.12 8.53 -4.04
CA ALA A 335 -19.48 8.82 -4.54
C ALA A 335 -19.65 8.44 -6.03
N ASP A 336 -18.61 8.59 -6.84
CA ASP A 336 -18.62 8.28 -8.28
C ASP A 336 -18.19 6.83 -8.60
N HIS A 337 -17.98 5.97 -7.58
CA HIS A 337 -17.40 4.64 -7.77
C HIS A 337 -18.14 3.80 -8.82
N SER A 338 -19.48 3.79 -8.78
CA SER A 338 -20.33 3.01 -9.69
C SER A 338 -20.18 3.43 -11.17
N SER A 339 -20.10 4.74 -11.43
CA SER A 339 -19.90 5.31 -12.77
C SER A 339 -18.53 4.96 -13.33
N ARG A 340 -17.48 5.07 -12.49
CA ARG A 340 -16.10 4.70 -12.84
C ARG A 340 -15.97 3.22 -13.13
N LEU A 341 -16.63 2.38 -12.35
CA LEU A 341 -16.69 0.93 -12.56
C LEU A 341 -17.38 0.58 -13.88
N GLN A 342 -18.53 1.21 -14.17
CA GLN A 342 -19.24 1.04 -15.45
C GLN A 342 -18.39 1.46 -16.64
N THR A 343 -17.71 2.61 -16.54
CA THR A 343 -16.82 3.10 -17.60
C THR A 343 -15.72 2.09 -17.92
N ARG A 344 -15.08 1.51 -16.89
CA ARG A 344 -14.06 0.46 -17.09
C ARG A 344 -14.61 -0.84 -17.65
N ARG A 345 -15.81 -1.25 -17.23
CA ARG A 345 -16.49 -2.43 -17.81
C ARG A 345 -16.72 -2.22 -19.30
N ILE A 346 -17.18 -1.02 -19.69
CA ILE A 346 -17.36 -0.65 -21.10
C ILE A 346 -16.00 -0.64 -21.82
N GLU A 347 -14.95 -0.04 -21.27
CA GLU A 347 -13.60 -0.02 -21.87
C GLU A 347 -13.04 -1.42 -22.13
N ARG A 348 -13.23 -2.36 -21.18
CA ARG A 348 -12.84 -3.77 -21.36
C ARG A 348 -13.64 -4.43 -22.50
N GLN A 349 -14.96 -4.27 -22.51
CA GLN A 349 -15.81 -4.80 -23.59
C GLN A 349 -15.49 -4.18 -24.96
N LEU A 350 -15.16 -2.89 -25.00
CA LEU A 350 -14.81 -2.19 -26.23
C LEU A 350 -13.41 -2.58 -26.75
N GLY A 351 -12.49 -2.87 -25.84
CA GLY A 351 -11.20 -3.50 -26.14
C GLY A 351 -11.37 -4.86 -26.80
N ASP A 352 -12.26 -5.70 -26.27
CA ASP A 352 -12.59 -7.01 -26.83
C ASP A 352 -13.31 -6.91 -28.19
N MET A 353 -14.23 -5.95 -28.35
CA MET A 353 -14.94 -5.73 -29.62
C MET A 353 -14.03 -5.19 -30.74
N ARG A 354 -13.05 -4.33 -30.42
CA ARG A 354 -12.11 -3.76 -31.42
C ARG A 354 -11.12 -4.80 -31.97
N ILE A 355 -10.98 -5.96 -31.34
CA ILE A 355 -10.11 -7.06 -31.80
C ILE A 355 -10.83 -7.96 -32.82
N ASN A 356 -12.09 -7.69 -33.17
CA ASN A 356 -12.80 -8.43 -34.22
C ASN A 356 -12.47 -7.95 -35.66
N GLY A 357 -11.19 -7.65 -35.90
CA GLY A 357 -10.63 -7.35 -37.21
C GLY A 357 -9.30 -8.08 -37.39
N ASN A 358 -9.36 -9.29 -37.96
CA ASN A 358 -8.23 -10.08 -38.50
C ASN A 358 -6.85 -9.82 -37.85
N GLY A 359 -6.69 -10.23 -36.59
CA GLY A 359 -5.40 -10.27 -35.89
C GLY A 359 -5.18 -11.64 -35.28
N LEU A 360 -4.40 -12.48 -35.97
CA LEU A 360 -3.99 -13.81 -35.53
C LEU A 360 -3.02 -13.69 -34.34
N PHE A 361 -3.54 -13.51 -33.12
CA PHE A 361 -2.77 -13.70 -31.89
C PHE A 361 -3.46 -14.72 -30.99
N ARG A 362 -2.96 -15.94 -31.09
CA ARG A 362 -3.27 -17.08 -30.24
C ARG A 362 -2.60 -16.85 -28.87
N PHE A 363 -3.36 -16.37 -27.89
CA PHE A 363 -3.03 -16.63 -26.49
C PHE A 363 -3.92 -17.79 -26.02
N GLN A 364 -3.35 -19.00 -26.00
CA GLN A 364 -3.86 -20.07 -25.17
C GLN A 364 -3.65 -19.70 -23.71
N HIS A 365 -4.73 -19.37 -23.01
CA HIS A 365 -4.78 -19.44 -21.55
C HIS A 365 -5.97 -20.31 -21.14
N HIS A 366 -5.73 -21.62 -21.09
CA HIS A 366 -6.42 -22.46 -20.12
C HIS A 366 -5.67 -22.29 -18.79
N THR A 367 -6.35 -21.74 -17.77
CA THR A 367 -6.78 -22.47 -16.57
C THR A 367 -7.37 -21.49 -15.55
N ALA A 368 -8.68 -21.64 -15.32
CA ALA A 368 -9.44 -21.51 -14.08
C ALA A 368 -8.94 -20.53 -12.99
N SER A 369 -9.77 -19.51 -12.73
CA SER A 369 -10.07 -18.99 -11.39
C SER A 369 -11.59 -18.86 -11.25
N PRO A 370 -12.17 -19.17 -10.06
CA PRO A 370 -13.59 -19.03 -9.82
C PRO A 370 -13.88 -17.58 -9.46
N GLU A 371 -14.42 -16.81 -10.40
CA GLU A 371 -14.92 -15.47 -10.10
C GLU A 371 -16.31 -15.61 -9.49
N ILE A 372 -16.43 -15.21 -8.23
CA ILE A 372 -17.71 -15.04 -7.54
C ILE A 372 -18.42 -13.90 -8.26
N VAL A 373 -19.43 -14.23 -9.05
CA VAL A 373 -20.34 -13.25 -9.64
C VAL A 373 -21.34 -12.89 -8.55
N GLU A 374 -21.22 -11.69 -7.98
CA GLU A 374 -22.33 -11.08 -7.25
C GLU A 374 -23.50 -10.93 -8.22
N VAL A 375 -24.58 -11.68 -7.94
CA VAL A 375 -25.84 -11.59 -8.67
C VAL A 375 -26.45 -10.23 -8.34
N GLN A 376 -26.33 -9.28 -9.27
CA GLN A 376 -27.24 -8.14 -9.30
C GLN A 376 -28.59 -8.63 -9.83
N ASP A 377 -29.57 -8.69 -8.93
CA ASP A 377 -30.99 -8.70 -9.25
C ASP A 377 -31.31 -7.38 -9.96
N GLU A 378 -31.26 -7.35 -11.28
CA GLU A 378 -31.99 -6.35 -12.07
C GLU A 378 -32.16 -6.83 -13.51
N SER A 379 -33.42 -6.85 -13.95
CA SER A 379 -33.89 -7.38 -15.23
C SER A 379 -33.27 -6.67 -16.43
N ILE A 380 -32.17 -7.21 -16.97
CA ILE A 380 -31.63 -6.79 -18.25
C ILE A 380 -32.30 -7.65 -19.34
N LYS A 381 -33.17 -7.03 -20.13
CA LYS A 381 -33.61 -7.55 -21.42
C LYS A 381 -32.39 -7.62 -22.34
N VAL A 382 -31.69 -8.74 -22.32
CA VAL A 382 -30.70 -9.10 -23.33
C VAL A 382 -31.48 -9.63 -24.53
N ASP A 383 -31.35 -8.95 -25.68
CA ASP A 383 -31.86 -9.44 -26.95
C ASP A 383 -31.33 -10.85 -27.19
N SER A 384 -32.24 -11.82 -27.25
CA SER A 384 -31.94 -13.22 -27.49
C SER A 384 -31.32 -13.36 -28.87
N GLU A 385 -30.02 -13.64 -28.92
CA GLU A 385 -29.44 -14.41 -30.00
C GLU A 385 -30.22 -15.73 -30.09
N LYS A 386 -31.02 -15.84 -31.16
CA LYS A 386 -31.82 -16.99 -31.62
C LYS A 386 -31.58 -18.29 -30.84
N LEU A 387 -32.28 -18.47 -29.72
CA LEU A 387 -32.56 -19.79 -29.18
C LEU A 387 -33.43 -20.53 -30.20
N VAL A 388 -32.93 -21.65 -30.74
CA VAL A 388 -33.71 -22.53 -31.61
C VAL A 388 -34.78 -23.19 -30.75
N LYS A 389 -35.97 -22.59 -30.71
CA LYS A 389 -37.12 -23.12 -29.99
C LYS A 389 -37.69 -24.28 -30.79
N LEU A 390 -37.64 -25.48 -30.23
CA LEU A 390 -38.34 -26.63 -30.81
C LEU A 390 -39.82 -26.60 -30.41
N GLU A 391 -40.68 -26.93 -31.37
CA GLU A 391 -42.13 -26.95 -31.20
C GLU A 391 -42.66 -28.35 -31.52
N VAL A 392 -43.86 -28.65 -31.03
CA VAL A 392 -44.55 -29.92 -31.31
C VAL A 392 -44.71 -30.11 -32.82
N GLY A 393 -44.31 -31.27 -33.33
CA GLY A 393 -44.30 -31.60 -34.75
C GLY A 393 -42.98 -31.30 -35.47
N HIS A 394 -42.00 -30.65 -34.83
CA HIS A 394 -40.65 -30.59 -35.38
C HIS A 394 -39.99 -31.96 -35.35
N VAL A 395 -39.29 -32.30 -36.44
CA VAL A 395 -38.47 -33.52 -36.54
C VAL A 395 -37.01 -33.13 -36.44
N LEU A 396 -36.34 -33.68 -35.43
CA LEU A 396 -34.91 -33.58 -35.24
C LEU A 396 -34.21 -34.77 -35.86
N LEU A 397 -33.12 -34.51 -36.56
CA LEU A 397 -32.24 -35.54 -37.06
C LEU A 397 -30.93 -35.47 -36.26
N ILE A 398 -30.65 -36.51 -35.50
CA ILE A 398 -29.42 -36.61 -34.71
C ILE A 398 -28.45 -37.47 -35.51
N GLU A 399 -27.35 -36.86 -35.96
CA GLU A 399 -26.25 -37.52 -36.64
C GLU A 399 -25.05 -37.63 -35.69
N ASP A 400 -24.61 -38.85 -35.46
CA ASP A 400 -23.32 -39.17 -34.87
C ASP A 400 -22.50 -39.96 -35.91
N SER A 401 -21.18 -39.97 -35.73
CA SER A 401 -20.16 -40.60 -36.57
C SER A 401 -20.43 -42.04 -37.03
N SER A 402 -21.39 -42.75 -36.43
CA SER A 402 -21.77 -44.12 -36.81
C SER A 402 -23.28 -44.38 -36.94
N TRP A 403 -24.16 -43.40 -36.70
CA TRP A 403 -25.61 -43.58 -36.81
C TRP A 403 -26.37 -42.26 -36.97
N GLN A 404 -27.52 -42.33 -37.65
CA GLN A 404 -28.44 -41.23 -37.89
C GLN A 404 -29.83 -41.68 -37.45
N LYS A 405 -30.46 -40.96 -36.50
CA LYS A 405 -31.83 -41.25 -36.06
C LYS A 405 -32.68 -39.99 -36.01
N GLY A 406 -33.92 -40.12 -36.47
CA GLY A 406 -34.93 -39.07 -36.44
C GLY A 406 -35.82 -39.17 -35.21
N TYR A 407 -36.10 -38.04 -34.57
CA TYR A 407 -37.04 -37.93 -33.45
C TYR A 407 -38.04 -36.81 -33.73
N GLN A 408 -39.34 -37.09 -33.58
CA GLN A 408 -40.38 -36.08 -33.69
C GLN A 408 -40.79 -35.61 -32.29
N ILE A 409 -40.88 -34.30 -32.09
CA ILE A 409 -41.33 -33.73 -30.81
C ILE A 409 -42.85 -33.88 -30.69
N ASP A 410 -43.29 -34.62 -29.67
CA ASP A 410 -44.70 -34.87 -29.38
C ASP A 410 -45.25 -33.86 -28.36
N GLU A 411 -44.44 -33.48 -27.37
CA GLU A 411 -44.85 -32.56 -26.31
C GLU A 411 -43.67 -31.73 -25.79
N VAL A 412 -43.95 -30.47 -25.42
CA VAL A 412 -42.98 -29.57 -24.78
C VAL A 412 -43.42 -29.35 -23.34
N LEU A 413 -42.56 -29.72 -22.39
CA LEU A 413 -42.81 -29.61 -20.97
C LEU A 413 -41.79 -28.66 -20.32
N ASN A 414 -42.16 -28.05 -19.20
CA ASN A 414 -41.32 -27.08 -18.50
C ASN A 414 -41.41 -27.29 -16.99
N ASP A 415 -40.26 -27.51 -16.34
CA ASP A 415 -40.15 -27.70 -14.88
C ASP A 415 -39.83 -26.40 -14.11
N GLY A 416 -40.03 -25.24 -14.75
CA GLY A 416 -39.83 -23.93 -14.15
C GLY A 416 -38.49 -23.26 -14.50
N GLU A 417 -37.45 -24.03 -14.83
CA GLU A 417 -36.13 -23.48 -15.18
C GLU A 417 -35.59 -23.95 -16.56
N ILE A 418 -35.94 -25.17 -17.01
CA ILE A 418 -35.43 -25.74 -18.28
C ILE A 418 -36.58 -26.43 -19.05
N PRO A 419 -36.79 -26.12 -20.34
CA PRO A 419 -37.73 -26.87 -21.17
C PRO A 419 -37.16 -28.24 -21.52
N PHE A 420 -37.98 -29.29 -21.38
CA PHE A 420 -37.65 -30.65 -21.82
C PHE A 420 -38.73 -31.16 -22.77
N TYR A 421 -38.34 -32.04 -23.67
CA TYR A 421 -39.17 -32.44 -24.80
C TYR A 421 -39.47 -33.92 -24.74
N LEU A 422 -40.73 -34.29 -24.92
CA LEU A 422 -41.10 -35.68 -25.18
C LEU A 422 -41.03 -35.89 -26.70
N ALA A 423 -40.29 -36.89 -27.13
CA ALA A 423 -40.09 -37.17 -28.54
C ALA A 423 -40.17 -38.68 -28.84
N SER A 424 -40.84 -39.02 -29.94
CA SER A 424 -40.94 -40.38 -30.46
C SER A 424 -39.95 -40.60 -31.60
N SER A 425 -39.39 -41.82 -31.68
CA SER A 425 -38.53 -42.20 -32.81
C SER A 425 -39.36 -42.24 -34.08
N VAL A 426 -38.86 -41.64 -35.16
CA VAL A 426 -39.54 -41.68 -36.47
C VAL A 426 -39.65 -43.13 -37.00
N ASP A 427 -38.70 -43.99 -36.63
CA ASP A 427 -38.66 -45.39 -37.06
C ASP A 427 -39.46 -46.34 -36.14
N ASP A 428 -39.77 -45.93 -34.91
CA ASP A 428 -40.54 -46.73 -33.94
C ASP A 428 -41.37 -45.80 -33.01
N PRO A 429 -42.60 -45.46 -33.42
CA PRO A 429 -43.42 -44.47 -32.73
C PRO A 429 -43.99 -44.96 -31.39
N GLU A 430 -43.84 -46.24 -31.03
CA GLU A 430 -44.32 -46.77 -29.75
C GLU A 430 -43.37 -46.47 -28.58
N GLN A 431 -42.15 -45.99 -28.86
CA GLN A 431 -41.13 -45.71 -27.85
C GLN A 431 -40.90 -44.21 -27.67
N ALA A 432 -41.58 -43.61 -26.69
CA ALA A 432 -41.37 -42.22 -26.29
C ALA A 432 -40.07 -42.07 -25.48
N SER A 433 -39.26 -41.07 -25.83
CA SER A 433 -37.99 -40.74 -25.19
C SER A 433 -37.99 -39.28 -24.70
N PHE A 434 -37.27 -39.00 -23.62
CA PHE A 434 -37.06 -37.64 -23.14
C PHE A 434 -35.82 -37.03 -23.78
N LEU A 435 -35.99 -35.84 -24.36
CA LEU A 435 -34.93 -35.07 -24.98
C LEU A 435 -34.64 -33.80 -24.16
N TYR A 436 -33.39 -33.67 -23.75
CA TYR A 436 -32.85 -32.50 -23.06
C TYR A 436 -31.89 -31.78 -23.98
N ILE A 437 -32.05 -30.45 -24.11
CA ILE A 437 -31.14 -29.61 -24.89
C ILE A 437 -30.25 -28.87 -23.89
N GLY A 438 -29.02 -29.34 -23.71
CA GLY A 438 -28.06 -28.78 -22.76
C GLY A 438 -27.15 -29.85 -22.15
N SER A 439 -26.38 -29.45 -21.12
CA SER A 439 -25.52 -30.38 -20.37
C SER A 439 -26.35 -31.42 -19.61
N HIS A 440 -25.87 -32.67 -19.57
CA HIS A 440 -26.60 -33.80 -19.02
C HIS A 440 -26.95 -33.60 -17.52
N PRO A 441 -28.18 -33.93 -17.05
CA PRO A 441 -28.62 -33.67 -15.68
C PRO A 441 -27.74 -34.29 -14.58
N SER A 442 -26.97 -35.33 -14.89
CA SER A 442 -26.00 -35.94 -13.96
C SER A 442 -24.74 -35.09 -13.71
N GLN A 443 -24.58 -33.95 -14.38
CA GLN A 443 -23.47 -33.01 -14.20
C GLN A 443 -23.86 -31.79 -13.34
N LEU A 444 -25.09 -31.75 -12.83
CA LEU A 444 -25.55 -30.77 -11.85
C LEU A 444 -25.38 -31.40 -10.44
N GLU A 445 -24.42 -30.90 -9.65
CA GLU A 445 -24.24 -31.37 -8.27
C GLU A 445 -25.43 -30.97 -7.37
N PRO A 446 -25.85 -31.80 -6.39
CA PRO A 446 -26.94 -31.45 -5.48
C PRO A 446 -26.51 -30.38 -4.46
N ALA A 447 -27.18 -29.24 -4.46
CA ALA A 447 -26.83 -28.04 -3.69
C ALA A 447 -27.02 -28.10 -2.16
N TRP A 448 -27.12 -29.28 -1.52
CA TRP A 448 -27.54 -29.36 -0.10
C TRP A 448 -26.67 -30.24 0.80
N LYS A 449 -25.35 -30.07 0.76
CA LYS A 449 -24.48 -30.47 1.89
C LYS A 449 -23.45 -29.38 2.17
N ILE A 450 -23.81 -28.54 3.14
CA ILE A 450 -22.89 -27.71 3.93
C ILE A 450 -22.16 -28.63 4.91
#